data_AF-A0A6P5AB36-F1
#
_entry.id   AF-A0A6P5AB36-F1
#
_cell.length_a   1.000
_cell.length_b   1.000
_cell.length_c   1.000
_cell.angle_alpha   90.00
_cell.angle_beta   90.00
_cell.angle_gamma   90.00
#
_symmetry.space_group_name_H-M   'P 1'
#
loop_
_entity.id
_entity.type
_entity.pdbx_description
1 polymer ?
#
loop_
_entity_poly.entity_id
_entity_poly.type
_entity_poly.pdbx_seq_one_letter_code
_entity_poly.pdbx_strand_id
1 'polypeptide(L)'
;MRKPLRKLRMASCLHLCAARQTSEEYPAPRTSEECPARRADGKGRVSVIEEAAKLLDRVFAKTDFEDKDDAQQTFAHVHSELPKTAASPDGVKLVQKFASLGSAATVESTFLDMIKIIWRTVRLTPGTSVVRIQLFFLAIAAMMVSVLKSPNVSDDLLETWLHKVEVWLGRQLTSGGKGCVDGGEGSVNDRLDRFFSTPYLHDFD
;
A
#
# COMPACT_ATOMS: atom_id res chain seq x y z
N MET A 1 -2.01 -32.55 45.73
CA MET A 1 -2.72 -31.35 45.23
C MET A 1 -2.53 -31.24 43.72
N ARG A 2 -3.55 -31.56 42.91
CA ARG A 2 -3.50 -31.48 41.44
C ARG A 2 -4.60 -30.51 40.98
N LYS A 3 -4.22 -29.46 40.23
CA LYS A 3 -5.14 -28.48 39.62
C LYS A 3 -5.73 -29.06 38.32
N PRO A 4 -7.03 -28.88 38.02
CA PRO A 4 -7.57 -29.22 36.71
C PRO A 4 -7.29 -28.13 35.67
N LEU A 5 -6.74 -28.54 34.53
CA LEU A 5 -6.54 -27.72 33.33
C LEU A 5 -7.89 -27.31 32.73
N ARG A 6 -8.10 -26.00 32.56
CA ARG A 6 -9.24 -25.45 31.82
C ARG A 6 -9.05 -25.74 30.33
N LYS A 7 -10.12 -26.29 29.73
CA LYS A 7 -10.31 -26.56 28.31
C LYS A 7 -10.17 -25.27 27.48
N LEU A 8 -9.21 -25.22 26.55
CA LEU A 8 -9.25 -24.29 25.43
C LEU A 8 -10.10 -24.94 24.32
N ARG A 9 -11.22 -24.32 23.98
CA ARG A 9 -12.00 -24.65 22.78
C ARG A 9 -11.29 -24.07 21.57
N MET A 10 -10.82 -24.93 20.67
CA MET A 10 -10.63 -24.56 19.27
C MET A 10 -12.01 -24.44 18.61
N ALA A 11 -12.40 -23.22 18.25
CA ALA A 11 -13.48 -22.99 17.30
C ALA A 11 -12.84 -22.47 16.01
N SER A 12 -12.87 -23.36 15.02
CA SER A 12 -12.23 -23.25 13.71
C SER A 12 -12.77 -22.13 12.83
N CYS A 13 -11.87 -21.66 11.97
CA CYS A 13 -12.04 -20.84 10.77
C CYS A 13 -13.05 -21.40 9.73
N LEU A 14 -14.33 -21.57 10.09
CA LEU A 14 -15.36 -22.13 9.21
C LEU A 14 -16.54 -21.19 8.91
N HIS A 15 -16.45 -19.90 9.22
CA HIS A 15 -17.53 -18.94 8.96
C HIS A 15 -17.29 -18.00 7.76
N LEU A 16 -16.16 -18.14 7.04
CA LEU A 16 -15.84 -17.28 5.88
C LEU A 16 -15.98 -17.97 4.51
N CYS A 17 -16.44 -19.23 4.47
CA CYS A 17 -16.61 -19.98 3.20
C CYS A 17 -18.05 -20.42 2.88
N ALA A 18 -19.06 -19.97 3.62
CA ALA A 18 -20.45 -20.44 3.45
C ALA A 18 -21.45 -19.32 3.08
N ALA A 19 -21.05 -18.37 2.23
CA ALA A 19 -21.95 -17.31 1.74
C ALA A 19 -21.86 -17.11 0.22
N ARG A 20 -21.69 -18.19 -0.54
CA ARG A 20 -21.76 -18.17 -2.01
C ARG A 20 -22.42 -19.44 -2.54
N GLN A 21 -23.71 -19.60 -2.26
CA GLN A 21 -24.62 -20.46 -3.02
C GLN A 21 -26.05 -20.27 -2.51
N THR A 22 -26.69 -19.17 -2.89
CA THR A 22 -28.14 -19.12 -3.09
C THR A 22 -28.40 -18.17 -4.27
N SER A 23 -28.65 -18.79 -5.42
CA SER A 23 -29.28 -18.14 -6.55
C SER A 23 -30.76 -18.05 -6.20
N GLU A 24 -31.20 -16.92 -5.66
CA GLU A 24 -32.61 -16.56 -5.62
C GLU A 24 -32.80 -15.16 -6.20
N GLU A 25 -33.67 -15.17 -7.19
CA GLU A 25 -34.22 -14.09 -8.00
C GLU A 25 -34.69 -12.91 -7.12
N TYR A 26 -34.17 -11.71 -7.36
CA TYR A 26 -34.74 -10.47 -6.80
C TYR A 26 -34.97 -9.44 -7.92
N PRO A 27 -36.12 -8.74 -7.91
CA PRO A 27 -36.60 -7.95 -9.03
C PRO A 27 -35.88 -6.61 -9.15
N ALA A 28 -35.83 -6.09 -10.38
CA ALA A 28 -35.27 -4.78 -10.70
C ALA A 28 -35.93 -3.64 -9.87
N PRO A 29 -35.16 -2.73 -9.24
CA PRO A 29 -35.74 -1.54 -8.64
C PRO A 29 -36.00 -0.48 -9.70
N ARG A 30 -37.19 0.09 -9.61
CA ARG A 30 -37.76 1.14 -10.46
C ARG A 30 -36.96 2.44 -10.39
N THR A 31 -37.06 3.17 -11.49
CA THR A 31 -36.67 4.56 -11.73
C THR A 31 -37.29 5.56 -10.73
N SER A 32 -36.53 6.65 -10.52
CA SER A 32 -36.90 8.00 -9.99
C SER A 32 -37.41 8.02 -8.53
N GLU A 33 -36.88 8.81 -7.58
CA GLU A 33 -36.54 10.23 -7.61
C GLU A 33 -35.48 10.58 -6.53
N GLU A 34 -34.66 11.60 -6.83
CA GLU A 34 -33.95 12.49 -5.91
C GLU A 34 -32.94 11.91 -4.88
N CYS A 35 -31.75 11.53 -5.38
CA CYS A 35 -30.51 11.82 -4.65
C CYS A 35 -29.98 13.17 -5.14
N PRO A 36 -29.65 14.13 -4.26
CA PRO A 36 -29.11 15.41 -4.71
C PRO A 36 -27.79 15.13 -5.43
N ALA A 37 -27.75 15.53 -6.70
CA ALA A 37 -26.55 15.55 -7.50
C ALA A 37 -25.49 16.37 -6.77
N ARG A 38 -24.66 15.71 -5.95
CA ARG A 38 -23.33 16.19 -5.64
C ARG A 38 -22.62 16.22 -6.97
N ARG A 39 -22.56 17.44 -7.50
CA ARG A 39 -21.78 17.89 -8.63
C ARG A 39 -20.73 16.86 -9.02
N ALA A 40 -20.92 16.27 -10.19
CA ALA A 40 -19.84 15.72 -10.99
C ALA A 40 -18.95 16.90 -11.45
N ASP A 41 -18.38 17.64 -10.50
CA ASP A 41 -17.32 18.59 -10.75
C ASP A 41 -16.08 17.74 -11.03
N GLY A 42 -15.87 17.36 -12.29
CA GLY A 42 -14.58 17.13 -12.93
C GLY A 42 -13.41 16.58 -12.10
N LYS A 43 -13.63 15.68 -11.12
CA LYS A 43 -12.54 14.90 -10.51
C LYS A 43 -12.07 13.93 -11.59
N GLY A 44 -11.09 14.41 -12.38
CA GLY A 44 -10.38 13.63 -13.37
C GLY A 44 -10.03 12.26 -12.81
N ARG A 45 -10.06 11.22 -13.64
CA ARG A 45 -9.61 9.89 -13.24
C ARG A 45 -8.24 10.04 -12.58
N VAL A 46 -8.19 9.91 -11.25
CA VAL A 46 -6.94 9.99 -10.51
C VAL A 46 -6.09 8.81 -10.99
N SER A 47 -4.99 9.13 -11.68
CA SER A 47 -4.12 8.13 -12.30
C SER A 47 -3.25 7.47 -11.23
N VAL A 48 -3.21 6.14 -11.22
CA VAL A 48 -2.32 5.39 -10.31
C VAL A 48 -0.86 5.78 -10.51
N ILE A 49 -0.45 6.07 -11.74
CA ILE A 49 0.93 6.49 -12.03
C ILE A 49 1.20 7.88 -11.43
N GLU A 50 0.26 8.81 -11.56
CA GLU A 50 0.40 10.16 -10.98
C GLU A 50 0.46 10.10 -9.46
N GLU A 51 -0.39 9.28 -8.82
CA GLU A 51 -0.36 9.11 -7.36
C GLU A 51 0.91 8.40 -6.88
N ALA A 52 1.43 7.44 -7.65
CA ALA A 52 2.70 6.79 -7.34
C ALA A 52 3.86 7.78 -7.43
N ALA A 53 3.89 8.63 -8.45
CA ALA A 53 4.87 9.69 -8.63
C ALA A 53 4.81 10.71 -7.48
N LYS A 54 3.62 11.22 -7.15
CA LYS A 54 3.43 12.14 -6.00
C LYS A 54 3.91 11.51 -4.69
N LEU A 55 3.56 10.25 -4.44
CA LEU A 55 3.97 9.56 -3.23
C LEU A 55 5.51 9.39 -3.18
N LEU A 56 6.13 9.05 -4.30
CA LEU A 56 7.59 8.96 -4.41
C LEU A 56 8.27 10.30 -4.10
N ASP A 57 7.77 11.40 -4.66
CA ASP A 57 8.29 12.75 -4.42
C ASP A 57 8.17 13.17 -2.95
N ARG A 58 7.02 12.88 -2.34
CA ARG A 58 6.78 13.16 -0.92
C ARG A 58 7.68 12.33 -0.03
N VAL A 59 7.88 11.04 -0.34
CA VAL A 59 8.83 10.18 0.40
C VAL A 59 10.26 10.70 0.27
N PHE A 60 10.70 11.06 -0.94
CA PHE A 60 12.03 11.65 -1.16
C PHE A 60 12.24 12.90 -0.30
N ALA A 61 11.23 13.77 -0.19
CA ALA A 61 11.28 14.95 0.67
C ALA A 61 11.33 14.64 2.18
N LYS A 62 11.00 13.42 2.59
CA LYS A 62 11.12 12.92 3.98
C LYS A 62 12.38 12.09 4.21
N THR A 63 13.15 11.82 3.17
CA THR A 63 14.40 11.06 3.25
C THR A 63 15.58 12.00 3.41
N ASP A 64 16.47 11.68 4.35
CA ASP A 64 17.73 12.40 4.50
C ASP A 64 18.84 11.59 3.82
N PHE A 65 19.64 12.24 2.98
CA PHE A 65 20.66 11.56 2.15
C PHE A 65 22.04 12.17 2.41
N GLU A 66 22.99 11.30 2.75
CA GLU A 66 24.43 11.62 2.82
C GLU A 66 24.97 12.02 1.43
N ASP A 67 24.71 11.18 0.42
CA ASP A 67 24.97 11.49 -0.99
C ASP A 67 23.65 11.84 -1.69
N LYS A 68 23.41 13.14 -1.85
CA LYS A 68 22.19 13.66 -2.47
C LYS A 68 22.14 13.40 -3.97
N ASP A 69 23.28 13.32 -4.64
CA ASP A 69 23.35 13.19 -6.09
C ASP A 69 23.05 11.74 -6.52
N ASP A 70 23.63 10.76 -5.84
CA ASP A 70 23.33 9.32 -6.05
C ASP A 70 21.86 9.02 -5.74
N ALA A 71 21.35 9.57 -4.63
CA ALA A 71 19.95 9.44 -4.27
C ALA A 71 19.05 10.06 -5.34
N GLN A 72 19.31 11.30 -5.76
CA GLN A 72 18.52 11.96 -6.79
C GLN A 72 18.51 11.18 -8.11
N GLN A 73 19.64 10.61 -8.53
CA GLN A 73 19.71 9.76 -9.71
C GLN A 73 18.87 8.48 -9.57
N THR A 74 18.97 7.80 -8.42
CA THR A 74 18.19 6.58 -8.16
C THR A 74 16.69 6.88 -8.13
N PHE A 75 16.27 7.95 -7.46
CA PHE A 75 14.86 8.34 -7.39
C PHE A 75 14.33 8.81 -8.76
N ALA A 76 15.11 9.58 -9.51
CA ALA A 76 14.75 9.97 -10.88
C ALA A 76 14.57 8.73 -11.79
N HIS A 77 15.44 7.73 -11.65
CA HIS A 77 15.33 6.47 -12.37
C HIS A 77 14.06 5.69 -11.98
N VAL A 78 13.79 5.55 -10.66
CA VAL A 78 12.55 4.94 -10.15
C VAL A 78 11.33 5.64 -10.73
N HIS A 79 11.30 6.98 -10.67
CA HIS A 79 10.22 7.80 -11.19
C HIS A 79 10.02 7.59 -12.71
N SER A 80 11.08 7.62 -13.51
CA SER A 80 10.98 7.49 -14.97
C SER A 80 10.48 6.11 -15.43
N GLU A 81 10.78 5.05 -14.66
CA GLU A 81 10.40 3.69 -15.03
C GLU A 81 8.99 3.29 -14.53
N LEU A 82 8.34 4.09 -13.68
CA LEU A 82 6.98 3.81 -13.17
C LEU A 82 5.97 3.43 -14.26
N PRO A 83 5.86 4.14 -15.40
CA PRO A 83 4.89 3.79 -16.45
C PRO A 83 5.16 2.41 -17.07
N LYS A 84 6.44 2.08 -17.30
CA LYS A 84 6.86 0.80 -17.86
C LYS A 84 6.61 -0.33 -16.87
N THR A 85 6.94 -0.12 -15.59
CA THR A 85 6.67 -1.09 -14.54
C THR A 85 5.17 -1.30 -14.32
N ALA A 86 4.36 -0.24 -14.41
CA ALA A 86 2.89 -0.34 -14.36
C ALA A 86 2.32 -1.17 -15.53
N ALA A 87 2.90 -1.07 -16.73
CA ALA A 87 2.50 -1.84 -17.90
C ALA A 87 3.02 -3.30 -17.89
N SER A 88 3.96 -3.63 -17.00
CA SER A 88 4.48 -5.00 -16.87
C SER A 88 3.43 -5.98 -16.33
N PRO A 89 3.56 -7.30 -16.57
CA PRO A 89 2.62 -8.29 -16.06
C PRO A 89 2.43 -8.24 -14.54
N ASP A 90 3.50 -8.03 -13.78
CA ASP A 90 3.44 -7.94 -12.33
C ASP A 90 2.86 -6.61 -11.85
N GLY A 91 3.18 -5.50 -12.53
CA GLY A 91 2.58 -4.20 -12.28
C GLY A 91 1.07 -4.22 -12.47
N VAL A 92 0.59 -4.74 -13.60
CA VAL A 92 -0.85 -4.87 -13.89
C VAL A 92 -1.55 -5.70 -12.81
N LYS A 93 -0.98 -6.86 -12.44
CA LYS A 93 -1.54 -7.73 -11.40
C LYS A 93 -1.62 -7.02 -10.04
N LEU A 94 -0.56 -6.34 -9.63
CA LEU A 94 -0.51 -5.65 -8.34
C LEU A 94 -1.48 -4.46 -8.30
N VAL A 95 -1.52 -3.65 -9.35
CA VAL A 95 -2.45 -2.52 -9.46
C VAL A 95 -3.89 -3.00 -9.39
N GLN A 96 -4.25 -4.04 -10.14
CA GLN A 96 -5.60 -4.61 -10.09
C GLN A 96 -5.95 -5.17 -8.71
N LYS A 97 -5.02 -5.92 -8.10
CA LYS A 97 -5.21 -6.51 -6.76
C LYS A 97 -5.47 -5.44 -5.71
N PHE A 98 -4.62 -4.41 -5.64
CA PHE A 98 -4.70 -3.40 -4.58
C PHE A 98 -5.70 -2.29 -4.86
N ALA A 99 -6.06 -2.05 -6.13
CA ALA A 99 -7.25 -1.26 -6.45
C ALA A 99 -8.52 -1.93 -5.91
N SER A 100 -8.66 -3.26 -6.04
CA SER A 100 -9.82 -3.98 -5.50
C SER A 100 -9.83 -3.97 -3.97
N LEU A 101 -8.72 -4.36 -3.34
CA LEU A 101 -8.60 -4.45 -1.87
C LEU A 101 -8.67 -3.08 -1.18
N GLY A 102 -8.22 -2.01 -1.82
CA GLY A 102 -8.20 -0.67 -1.24
C GLY A 102 -9.58 -0.15 -0.83
N SER A 103 -10.66 -0.65 -1.43
CA SER A 103 -12.02 -0.33 -1.01
C SER A 103 -12.35 -0.72 0.44
N ALA A 104 -11.62 -1.69 1.02
CA ALA A 104 -11.78 -2.12 2.40
C ALA A 104 -10.95 -1.30 3.41
N ALA A 105 -9.97 -0.51 2.95
CA ALA A 105 -9.09 0.28 3.81
C ALA A 105 -9.74 1.60 4.27
N THR A 106 -10.86 1.48 4.98
CA THR A 106 -11.71 2.62 5.41
C THR A 106 -11.40 3.14 6.82
N VAL A 107 -10.50 2.48 7.53
CA VAL A 107 -10.00 2.88 8.85
C VAL A 107 -8.48 2.73 8.88
N GLU A 108 -7.83 3.47 9.78
CA GLU A 108 -6.36 3.56 9.84
C GLU A 108 -5.69 2.19 9.98
N SER A 109 -6.15 1.35 10.91
CA SER A 109 -5.54 0.04 11.15
C SER A 109 -5.58 -0.83 9.90
N THR A 110 -6.69 -0.86 9.18
CA THR A 110 -6.83 -1.62 7.93
C THR A 110 -5.99 -1.01 6.81
N PHE A 111 -5.86 0.31 6.76
CA PHE A 111 -4.97 0.99 5.81
C PHE A 111 -3.50 0.58 6.03
N LEU A 112 -3.02 0.63 7.27
CA LEU A 112 -1.66 0.22 7.64
C LEU A 112 -1.43 -1.28 7.42
N ASP A 113 -2.41 -2.12 7.73
CA ASP A 113 -2.36 -3.55 7.41
C ASP A 113 -2.24 -3.80 5.91
N MET A 114 -2.91 -3.01 5.06
CA MET A 114 -2.76 -3.13 3.61
C MET A 114 -1.34 -2.77 3.17
N ILE A 115 -0.69 -1.77 3.76
CA ILE A 115 0.73 -1.48 3.48
C ILE A 115 1.60 -2.71 3.79
N LYS A 116 1.37 -3.40 4.91
CA LYS A 116 2.08 -4.67 5.23
C LYS A 116 1.82 -5.75 4.17
N ILE A 117 0.59 -5.90 3.71
CA ILE A 117 0.23 -6.90 2.68
C ILE A 117 0.87 -6.55 1.34
N ILE A 118 0.91 -5.27 0.97
CA ILE A 118 1.60 -4.78 -0.22
C ILE A 118 3.07 -5.15 -0.13
N TRP A 119 3.75 -4.80 0.96
CA TRP A 119 5.15 -5.09 1.16
C TRP A 119 5.45 -6.59 1.08
N ARG A 120 4.67 -7.43 1.78
CA ARG A 120 4.83 -8.90 1.72
C ARG A 120 4.65 -9.44 0.31
N THR A 121 3.68 -8.91 -0.45
CA THR A 121 3.44 -9.35 -1.82
C THR A 121 4.62 -8.97 -2.73
N VAL A 122 5.06 -7.71 -2.67
CA VAL A 122 6.13 -7.17 -3.52
C VAL A 122 7.49 -7.77 -3.20
N ARG A 123 7.79 -8.01 -1.92
CA ARG A 123 9.01 -8.69 -1.47
C ARG A 123 9.19 -10.06 -2.13
N LEU A 124 8.09 -10.79 -2.32
CA LEU A 124 8.10 -12.13 -2.93
C LEU A 124 8.09 -12.08 -4.46
N THR A 125 7.89 -10.91 -5.07
CA THR A 125 7.95 -10.75 -6.52
C THR A 125 9.40 -10.89 -7.02
N PRO A 126 9.67 -11.71 -8.04
CA PRO A 126 10.99 -11.79 -8.68
C PRO A 126 11.39 -10.43 -9.26
N GLY A 127 12.66 -10.06 -9.11
CA GLY A 127 13.19 -8.80 -9.65
C GLY A 127 14.26 -8.17 -8.77
N THR A 128 14.82 -7.07 -9.25
CA THR A 128 15.75 -6.23 -8.47
C THR A 128 14.98 -5.43 -7.42
N SER A 129 15.66 -4.96 -6.39
CA SER A 129 15.03 -4.14 -5.35
C SER A 129 14.54 -2.79 -5.88
N VAL A 130 15.15 -2.28 -6.96
CA VAL A 130 14.65 -1.10 -7.70
C VAL A 130 13.30 -1.39 -8.37
N VAL A 131 13.14 -2.55 -9.03
CA VAL A 131 11.84 -2.93 -9.60
C VAL A 131 10.81 -3.15 -8.48
N ARG A 132 11.20 -3.76 -7.37
CA ARG A 132 10.31 -3.95 -6.22
C ARG A 132 9.86 -2.63 -5.61
N ILE A 133 10.73 -1.64 -5.46
CA ILE A 133 10.30 -0.34 -4.91
C ILE A 133 9.31 0.36 -5.86
N GLN A 134 9.51 0.28 -7.18
CA GLN A 134 8.54 0.78 -8.16
C GLN A 134 7.17 0.08 -8.00
N LEU A 135 7.16 -1.26 -7.92
CA LEU A 135 5.94 -2.04 -7.70
C LEU A 135 5.27 -1.72 -6.36
N PHE A 136 6.06 -1.42 -5.33
CA PHE A 136 5.58 -1.03 -4.01
C PHE A 136 4.82 0.31 -4.06
N PHE A 137 5.41 1.34 -4.67
CA PHE A 137 4.74 2.63 -4.86
C PHE A 137 3.47 2.52 -5.72
N LEU A 138 3.51 1.74 -6.81
CA LEU A 138 2.34 1.51 -7.67
C LEU A 138 1.19 0.83 -6.93
N ALA A 139 1.49 -0.14 -6.06
CA ALA A 139 0.48 -0.83 -5.28
C ALA A 139 -0.16 0.06 -4.20
N ILE A 140 0.64 0.90 -3.52
CA ILE A 140 0.11 1.89 -2.56
C ILE A 140 -0.76 2.92 -3.29
N ALA A 141 -0.30 3.44 -4.42
CA ALA A 141 -1.08 4.38 -5.22
C ALA A 141 -2.39 3.78 -5.72
N ALA A 142 -2.38 2.52 -6.16
CA ALA A 142 -3.59 1.82 -6.58
C ALA A 142 -4.60 1.68 -5.43
N MET A 143 -4.11 1.37 -4.22
CA MET A 143 -4.92 1.35 -3.01
C MET A 143 -5.49 2.75 -2.70
N MET A 144 -4.66 3.79 -2.71
CA MET A 144 -5.08 5.17 -2.43
C MET A 144 -6.16 5.66 -3.38
N VAL A 145 -6.02 5.42 -4.69
CA VAL A 145 -7.02 5.78 -5.70
C VAL A 145 -8.38 5.15 -5.40
N SER A 146 -8.40 3.97 -4.79
CA SER A 146 -9.65 3.33 -4.35
C SER A 146 -10.17 3.90 -3.03
N VAL A 147 -9.29 4.18 -2.06
CA VAL A 147 -9.68 4.79 -0.79
C VAL A 147 -10.27 6.19 -1.01
N LEU A 148 -9.71 6.99 -1.93
CA LEU A 148 -10.21 8.32 -2.32
C LEU A 148 -11.63 8.32 -2.90
N LYS A 149 -12.13 7.17 -3.36
CA LYS A 149 -13.50 7.01 -3.86
C LYS A 149 -14.46 6.59 -2.75
N SER A 150 -13.96 6.22 -1.58
CA SER A 150 -14.77 5.79 -0.45
C SER A 150 -15.47 6.99 0.17
N PRO A 151 -16.80 6.94 0.38
CA PRO A 151 -17.50 7.99 1.12
C PRO A 151 -17.19 7.98 2.62
N ASN A 152 -16.52 6.94 3.12
CA ASN A 152 -16.27 6.72 4.55
C ASN A 152 -14.92 7.29 5.03
N VAL A 153 -14.10 7.81 4.12
CA VAL A 153 -12.78 8.38 4.43
C VAL A 153 -12.74 9.79 3.89
N SER A 154 -12.54 10.78 4.76
CA SER A 154 -12.33 12.16 4.33
C SER A 154 -10.91 12.35 3.81
N ASP A 155 -10.73 13.31 2.90
CA ASP A 155 -9.42 13.64 2.31
C ASP A 155 -8.39 13.97 3.42
N ASP A 156 -8.77 14.73 4.45
CA ASP A 156 -7.89 15.08 5.60
C ASP A 156 -7.44 13.85 6.41
N LEU A 157 -8.33 12.88 6.58
CA LEU A 157 -8.04 11.67 7.33
C LEU A 157 -7.07 10.78 6.54
N LEU A 158 -7.29 10.65 5.23
CA LEU A 158 -6.39 9.91 4.35
C LEU A 158 -5.00 10.54 4.28
N GLU A 159 -4.91 11.87 4.16
CA GLU A 159 -3.62 12.58 4.17
C GLU A 159 -2.86 12.36 5.49
N THR A 160 -3.55 12.28 6.63
CA THR A 160 -2.93 11.95 7.92
C THR A 160 -2.29 10.55 7.91
N TRP A 161 -3.00 9.54 7.37
CA TRP A 161 -2.47 8.18 7.29
C TRP A 161 -1.34 8.07 6.27
N LEU A 162 -1.49 8.76 5.14
CA LEU A 162 -0.48 8.80 4.09
C LEU A 162 0.80 9.45 4.61
N HIS A 163 0.70 10.54 5.35
CA HIS A 163 1.85 11.19 5.97
C HIS A 163 2.65 10.25 6.89
N LYS A 164 1.97 9.37 7.65
CA LYS A 164 2.65 8.35 8.46
C LYS A 164 3.45 7.38 7.59
N VAL A 165 2.87 6.93 6.48
CA VAL A 165 3.55 6.05 5.52
C VAL A 165 4.73 6.76 4.86
N GLU A 166 4.58 8.03 4.46
CA GLU A 166 5.63 8.84 3.86
C GLU A 166 6.83 9.01 4.79
N VAL A 167 6.59 9.40 6.05
CA VAL A 167 7.63 9.58 7.06
C VAL A 167 8.31 8.25 7.37
N TRP A 168 7.52 7.18 7.50
CA TRP A 168 8.07 5.86 7.74
C TRP A 168 8.95 5.39 6.58
N LEU A 169 8.47 5.46 5.34
CA LEU A 169 9.27 5.12 4.15
C LEU A 169 10.50 6.00 4.02
N GLY A 170 10.34 7.31 4.26
CA GLY A 170 11.44 8.26 4.24
C GLY A 170 12.58 7.80 5.14
N ARG A 171 12.25 7.43 6.39
CA ARG A 171 13.22 6.88 7.36
C ARG A 171 13.87 5.57 6.92
N GLN A 172 13.13 4.67 6.27
CA GLN A 172 13.72 3.41 5.77
C GLN A 172 14.72 3.66 4.64
N LEU A 173 14.57 4.75 3.89
CA LEU A 173 15.45 5.12 2.78
C LEU A 173 16.59 6.07 3.20
N THR A 174 16.51 6.67 4.39
CA THR A 174 17.47 7.68 4.92
C THR A 174 18.87 7.13 5.15
N SER A 175 19.90 7.94 4.86
CA SER A 175 21.32 7.68 5.11
C SER A 175 21.69 7.84 6.57
N GLY A 176 22.57 6.96 7.07
CA GLY A 176 22.90 6.87 8.50
C GLY A 176 21.74 6.39 9.40
N GLY A 177 20.56 6.09 8.83
CA GLY A 177 19.40 5.61 9.57
C GLY A 177 19.45 4.10 9.83
N LYS A 178 18.95 3.65 10.99
CA LYS A 178 18.72 2.22 11.28
C LYS A 178 17.47 1.67 10.56
N GLY A 179 17.35 1.91 9.27
CA GLY A 179 16.25 1.41 8.44
C GLY A 179 16.31 -0.13 8.39
N CYS A 180 15.36 -0.77 9.06
CA CYS A 180 15.24 -2.20 9.35
C CYS A 180 16.51 -2.87 9.93
N VAL A 181 16.50 -3.05 11.26
CA VAL A 181 17.36 -3.95 12.07
C VAL A 181 18.87 -3.83 11.79
N ASP A 182 19.57 -3.00 12.58
CA ASP A 182 21.01 -3.02 12.86
C ASP A 182 22.01 -3.12 11.69
N GLY A 183 21.59 -2.91 10.45
CA GLY A 183 22.50 -2.81 9.32
C GLY A 183 23.14 -1.42 9.26
N GLY A 184 24.46 -1.37 9.09
CA GLY A 184 25.22 -0.12 8.99
C GLY A 184 24.92 0.74 7.75
N GLU A 185 25.73 1.79 7.60
CA GLU A 185 25.78 2.73 6.45
C GLU A 185 25.96 1.98 5.12
N GLY A 186 25.39 2.50 4.03
CA GLY A 186 25.42 1.88 2.69
C GLY A 186 24.69 2.73 1.66
N SER A 187 24.81 2.41 0.36
CA SER A 187 24.15 3.13 -0.74
C SER A 187 22.62 3.01 -0.69
N VAL A 188 21.89 3.78 -1.51
CA VAL A 188 20.42 3.65 -1.62
C VAL A 188 20.02 2.23 -2.04
N ASN A 189 20.76 1.61 -2.95
CA ASN A 189 20.49 0.25 -3.42
C ASN A 189 20.68 -0.79 -2.30
N ASP A 190 21.73 -0.68 -1.50
CA ASP A 190 21.96 -1.59 -0.35
C ASP A 190 20.80 -1.54 0.65
N ARG A 191 20.18 -0.37 0.80
CA ARG A 191 19.03 -0.18 1.69
C ARG A 191 17.75 -0.71 1.09
N LEU A 192 17.53 -0.57 -0.21
CA LEU A 192 16.41 -1.22 -0.88
C LEU A 192 16.53 -2.74 -0.73
N ASP A 193 17.72 -3.30 -0.91
CA ASP A 193 17.99 -4.73 -0.67
C ASP A 193 17.72 -5.12 0.79
N ARG A 194 18.15 -4.30 1.76
CA ARG A 194 17.86 -4.53 3.19
C ARG A 194 16.36 -4.47 3.50
N PHE A 195 15.68 -3.47 2.99
CA PHE A 195 14.25 -3.25 3.17
C PHE A 195 13.42 -4.45 2.66
N PHE A 196 13.77 -5.00 1.50
CA PHE A 196 13.09 -6.18 0.95
C PHE A 196 13.62 -7.52 1.47
N SER A 197 14.80 -7.57 2.08
CA SER A 197 15.29 -8.79 2.74
C SER A 197 14.75 -8.94 4.17
N THR A 198 14.35 -7.84 4.80
CA THR A 198 13.82 -7.81 6.18
C THR A 198 12.64 -8.78 6.33
N PRO A 199 12.61 -9.63 7.38
CA PRO A 199 11.55 -10.62 7.54
C PRO A 199 10.22 -10.02 8.01
N TYR A 200 10.26 -8.85 8.68
CA TYR A 200 9.10 -8.25 9.32
C TYR A 200 9.15 -6.71 9.36
N LEU A 201 8.00 -6.05 9.17
CA LEU A 201 7.85 -4.60 9.33
C LEU A 201 7.34 -4.30 10.75
N HIS A 202 8.26 -4.08 11.69
CA HIS A 202 7.96 -3.84 13.11
C HIS A 202 7.18 -2.54 13.37
N ASP A 203 7.28 -1.55 12.48
CA ASP A 203 6.78 -0.20 12.74
C ASP A 203 5.29 0.02 12.42
N PHE A 204 4.58 -1.01 11.96
CA PHE A 204 3.14 -0.93 11.64
C PHE A 204 2.26 -1.76 12.57
N ASP A 205 2.80 -2.32 13.67
CA ASP A 205 2.04 -3.05 14.70
C ASP A 205 1.38 -2.15 15.74
#